data_AF-A0A5J4TKL9-F1
#
_entry.id   AF-A0A5J4TKL9-F1
#
_cell.length_a   1.000
_cell.length_b   1.000
_cell.length_c   1.000
_cell.angle_alpha   90.00
_cell.angle_beta   90.00
_cell.angle_gamma   90.00
#
_symmetry.space_group_name_H-M   'P 1'
#
loop_
_entity.id
_entity.type
_entity.pdbx_description
1 polymer ?
#
loop_
_entity_poly.entity_id
_entity_poly.type
_entity_poly.pdbx_seq_one_letter_code
_entity_poly.pdbx_strand_id
1 'polypeptide(L)'
;MLHIFLAEFIFSIAYCANWAVLVAGSSGWSNYRHQSDVFHAYQVLMDKGFDSEHVILMAFDDIASNHKNFLPGQVFHSPDGPDIYPGSDKIQYRGSKVRPAIFLTVLSGNASAAGGPVIR
;
A
#
# COMPACT_ATOMS: atom_id res chain seq x y z
N MET A 1 11.61 -8.07 -43.72
CA MET A 1 10.43 -7.22 -43.47
C MET A 1 9.40 -7.87 -42.56
N LEU A 2 9.00 -9.13 -42.76
CA LEU A 2 8.06 -9.85 -41.86
C LEU A 2 8.57 -10.03 -40.41
N HIS A 3 9.87 -10.12 -40.20
CA HIS A 3 10.47 -10.32 -38.87
C HIS A 3 10.52 -9.03 -38.02
N ILE A 4 10.43 -7.84 -38.64
CA ILE A 4 10.44 -6.56 -37.93
C ILE A 4 9.05 -6.28 -37.34
N PHE A 5 7.99 -6.60 -38.09
CA PHE A 5 6.61 -6.45 -37.62
C PHE A 5 6.24 -7.38 -36.45
N LEU A 6 6.83 -8.59 -36.38
CA LEU A 6 6.57 -9.52 -35.28
C LEU A 6 7.20 -9.06 -33.95
N ALA A 7 8.34 -8.36 -34.00
CA ALA A 7 9.00 -7.82 -32.82
C ALA A 7 8.24 -6.63 -32.21
N GLU A 8 7.65 -5.76 -33.04
CA GLU A 8 6.82 -4.65 -32.57
C GLU A 8 5.48 -5.12 -31.99
N PHE A 9 4.91 -6.21 -32.52
CA PHE A 9 3.65 -6.78 -32.00
C PHE A 9 3.82 -7.40 -30.60
N ILE A 10 4.99 -7.97 -30.30
CA ILE A 10 5.31 -8.51 -28.96
C ILE A 10 5.52 -7.38 -27.93
N PHE A 11 5.89 -6.17 -28.37
CA PHE A 11 6.02 -5.00 -27.49
C PHE A 11 4.70 -4.29 -27.17
N SER A 12 3.62 -4.59 -27.91
CA SER A 12 2.29 -3.99 -27.70
C SER A 12 1.33 -4.92 -26.93
N ILE A 13 1.85 -5.72 -26.00
CA ILE A 13 1.05 -6.06 -24.82
C ILE A 13 0.99 -4.78 -23.99
N ALA A 14 -0.07 -4.00 -24.14
CA ALA A 14 -0.38 -2.92 -23.23
C ALA A 14 -0.57 -3.55 -21.84
N TYR A 15 0.51 -3.64 -21.06
CA TYR A 15 0.46 -4.08 -19.69
C TYR A 15 -0.31 -3.01 -18.92
N CYS A 16 -1.60 -3.24 -18.72
CA CYS A 16 -2.41 -2.36 -17.91
C CYS A 16 -1.92 -2.51 -16.46
N ALA A 17 -1.23 -1.50 -15.96
CA ALA A 17 -0.71 -1.50 -14.61
C ALA A 17 -1.89 -1.52 -13.63
N ASN A 18 -1.93 -2.54 -12.75
CA ASN A 18 -2.90 -2.56 -11.67
C ASN A 18 -2.42 -1.62 -10.55
N TRP A 19 -3.28 -0.70 -10.15
CA TRP A 19 -3.06 0.23 -9.04
C TRP A 19 -3.97 -0.09 -7.87
N ALA A 20 -3.50 0.18 -6.65
CA ALA A 20 -4.31 0.11 -5.45
C ALA A 20 -3.98 1.26 -4.50
N VAL A 21 -5.00 1.74 -3.78
CA VAL A 21 -4.84 2.65 -2.65
C VAL A 21 -5.45 1.96 -1.43
N LEU A 22 -4.63 1.64 -0.45
CA LEU A 22 -5.05 0.98 0.79
C LEU A 22 -4.98 1.98 1.95
N VAL A 23 -6.06 2.10 2.72
CA VAL A 23 -6.17 3.12 3.77
C VAL A 23 -6.73 2.56 5.07
N ALA A 24 -5.96 2.70 6.15
CA ALA A 24 -6.43 2.48 7.51
C ALA A 24 -6.82 3.84 8.13
N GLY A 25 -8.12 4.12 8.22
CA GLY A 25 -8.67 5.43 8.62
C GLY A 25 -8.62 5.76 10.12
N SER A 26 -7.92 4.99 10.94
CA SER A 26 -7.88 5.18 12.40
C SER A 26 -6.54 4.80 13.01
N SER A 27 -6.24 5.37 14.18
CA SER A 27 -5.01 5.14 14.95
C SER A 27 -5.29 4.53 16.33
N GLY A 28 -4.22 4.16 17.02
CA GLY A 28 -4.22 3.70 18.40
C GLY A 28 -4.46 2.20 18.53
N TRP A 29 -3.93 1.63 19.62
CA TRP A 29 -3.95 0.20 19.90
C TRP A 29 -5.36 -0.43 19.89
N SER A 30 -6.40 0.29 20.34
CA SER A 30 -7.79 -0.20 20.29
C SER A 30 -8.33 -0.37 18.86
N ASN A 31 -7.66 0.22 17.87
CA ASN A 31 -7.97 0.11 16.45
C ASN A 31 -6.93 -0.70 15.66
N TYR A 32 -6.14 -1.55 16.36
CA TYR A 32 -5.16 -2.47 15.78
C TYR A 32 -5.65 -3.10 14.47
N ARG A 33 -6.87 -3.65 14.51
CA ARG A 33 -7.51 -4.36 13.38
C ARG A 33 -7.50 -3.56 12.08
N HIS A 34 -7.76 -2.26 12.09
CA HIS A 34 -7.87 -1.51 10.84
C HIS A 34 -6.54 -1.37 10.09
N GLN A 35 -5.41 -1.23 10.82
CA GLN A 35 -4.09 -1.25 10.19
C GLN A 35 -3.67 -2.68 9.85
N SER A 36 -4.01 -3.64 10.69
CA SER A 36 -3.79 -5.07 10.40
C SER A 36 -4.50 -5.53 9.12
N ASP A 37 -5.77 -5.16 8.91
CA ASP A 37 -6.56 -5.52 7.72
C ASP A 37 -5.89 -4.99 6.45
N VAL A 38 -5.43 -3.74 6.51
CA VAL A 38 -4.82 -3.03 5.40
C VAL A 38 -3.41 -3.54 5.09
N PHE A 39 -2.61 -3.86 6.11
CA PHE A 39 -1.31 -4.51 5.93
C PHE A 39 -1.48 -5.92 5.37
N HIS A 40 -2.51 -6.67 5.81
CA HIS A 40 -2.82 -7.97 5.23
C HIS A 40 -3.21 -7.84 3.75
N ALA A 41 -4.05 -6.87 3.40
CA ALA A 41 -4.39 -6.58 2.01
C ALA A 41 -3.15 -6.22 1.17
N TYR A 42 -2.18 -5.48 1.72
CA TYR A 42 -0.91 -5.20 1.06
C TYR A 42 -0.15 -6.50 0.73
N GLN A 43 0.01 -7.41 1.70
CA GLN A 43 0.67 -8.70 1.46
C GLN A 43 -0.06 -9.53 0.39
N VAL A 44 -1.40 -9.55 0.41
CA VAL A 44 -2.20 -10.24 -0.61
C VAL A 44 -1.94 -9.66 -2.01
N LEU A 45 -1.81 -8.35 -2.16
CA LEU A 45 -1.50 -7.74 -3.46
C LEU A 45 -0.08 -8.10 -3.94
N MET A 46 0.90 -8.12 -3.02
CA MET A 46 2.27 -8.53 -3.33
C MET A 46 2.31 -10.00 -3.78
N ASP A 47 1.60 -10.89 -3.10
CA ASP A 47 1.46 -12.30 -3.47
C ASP A 47 0.78 -12.51 -4.84
N LYS A 48 -0.04 -11.54 -5.27
CA LYS A 48 -0.69 -11.54 -6.59
C LYS A 48 0.13 -10.86 -7.68
N GLY A 49 1.36 -10.42 -7.38
CA GLY A 49 2.27 -9.84 -8.36
C GLY A 49 1.95 -8.39 -8.72
N PHE A 50 1.26 -7.66 -7.84
CA PHE A 50 1.21 -6.20 -7.98
C PHE A 50 2.61 -5.63 -7.79
N ASP A 51 2.94 -4.62 -8.59
CA ASP A 51 4.15 -3.82 -8.36
C ASP A 51 3.96 -3.03 -7.06
N SER A 52 4.91 -3.13 -6.12
CA SER A 52 4.86 -2.39 -4.86
C SER A 52 4.81 -0.87 -5.07
N GLU A 53 5.37 -0.38 -6.18
CA GLU A 53 5.33 1.05 -6.54
C GLU A 53 3.94 1.51 -6.99
N HIS A 54 3.05 0.56 -7.33
CA HIS A 54 1.65 0.82 -7.71
C HIS A 54 0.65 0.58 -6.56
N VAL A 55 1.12 0.22 -5.36
CA VAL A 55 0.28 0.06 -4.18
C VAL A 55 0.60 1.17 -3.19
N ILE A 56 -0.31 2.13 -3.08
CA ILE A 56 -0.17 3.29 -2.20
C ILE A 56 -0.83 2.99 -0.87
N LEU A 57 -0.03 2.98 0.20
CA LEU A 57 -0.46 2.60 1.54
C LEU A 57 -0.51 3.83 2.46
N MET A 58 -1.69 4.04 3.06
CA MET A 58 -1.95 5.09 4.04
C MET A 58 -2.34 4.45 5.37
N ALA A 59 -1.50 4.60 6.39
CA ALA A 59 -1.74 4.07 7.73
C ALA A 59 -1.05 4.94 8.77
N PHE A 60 -1.59 5.03 9.98
CA PHE A 60 -0.98 5.88 11.01
C PHE A 60 0.41 5.39 11.43
N ASP A 61 0.70 4.11 11.25
CA ASP A 61 1.99 3.46 11.51
C ASP A 61 2.38 3.50 13.00
N ASP A 62 1.38 3.35 13.87
CA ASP A 62 1.50 3.45 15.33
C ASP A 62 1.18 2.13 16.07
N ILE A 63 1.05 1.03 15.32
CA ILE A 63 0.75 -0.30 15.86
C ILE A 63 2.02 -1.12 16.09
N ALA A 64 2.88 -1.27 15.09
CA ALA A 64 4.10 -2.07 15.18
C ALA A 64 5.01 -1.59 16.32
N SER A 65 5.13 -0.27 16.49
CA SER A 65 5.94 0.39 17.52
C SER A 65 5.18 0.70 18.82
N ASN A 66 3.92 0.28 18.95
CA ASN A 66 3.11 0.62 20.12
C ASN A 66 3.67 -0.02 21.39
N HIS A 67 3.68 0.73 22.51
CA HIS A 67 4.12 0.21 23.81
C HIS A 67 3.28 -0.97 24.33
N LYS A 68 2.05 -1.15 23.83
CA LYS A 68 1.18 -2.30 24.15
C LYS A 68 1.46 -3.52 23.28
N ASN A 69 2.30 -3.39 22.25
CA ASN A 69 2.68 -4.49 21.40
C ASN A 69 3.72 -5.38 22.10
N PHE A 70 3.31 -6.59 22.45
CA PHE A 70 4.21 -7.58 23.06
C PHE A 70 5.27 -8.10 22.08
N LEU A 71 5.07 -7.91 20.78
CA LEU A 71 6.00 -8.27 19.71
C LEU A 71 6.37 -7.00 18.90
N PRO A 72 7.24 -6.13 19.43
CA PRO A 72 7.59 -4.87 18.77
C PRO A 72 8.10 -5.08 17.34
N GLY A 73 7.61 -4.27 16.42
CA GLY A 73 7.94 -4.34 15.00
C GLY A 73 7.09 -5.33 14.20
N GLN A 74 6.21 -6.10 14.83
CA GLN A 74 5.37 -7.10 14.16
C GLN A 74 3.88 -6.75 14.27
N VAL A 75 3.12 -7.10 13.23
CA VAL A 75 1.65 -6.96 13.19
C VAL A 75 1.03 -8.24 12.62
N PHE A 76 -0.10 -8.69 13.16
CA PHE A 76 -0.72 -9.98 12.83
C PHE A 76 -2.22 -9.82 12.59
N HIS A 77 -2.74 -10.39 11.49
CA HIS A 77 -4.18 -10.36 11.16
C HIS A 77 -4.95 -11.60 11.65
N SER A 78 -4.25 -12.65 12.07
CA SER A 78 -4.84 -13.85 12.69
C SER A 78 -3.92 -14.38 13.81
N PRO A 79 -4.46 -15.12 14.81
CA PRO A 79 -3.69 -15.58 15.97
C PRO A 79 -2.42 -16.36 15.64
N ASP A 80 -2.47 -17.22 14.62
CA ASP A 80 -1.35 -18.05 14.16
C ASP A 80 -0.83 -17.61 12.78
N GLY A 81 -1.12 -16.36 12.38
CA GLY A 81 -0.70 -15.80 11.10
C GLY A 81 0.77 -15.40 11.08
N PRO A 82 1.34 -15.17 9.88
CA PRO A 82 2.66 -14.56 9.77
C PRO A 82 2.62 -13.08 10.20
N ASP A 83 3.79 -12.51 10.48
CA ASP A 83 3.93 -11.05 10.53
C ASP A 83 3.60 -10.47 9.15
N ILE A 84 2.67 -9.53 9.12
CA ILE A 84 2.17 -8.86 7.92
C ILE A 84 2.63 -7.41 7.82
N TYR A 85 3.37 -6.90 8.82
CA TYR A 85 3.81 -5.52 8.82
C TYR A 85 4.75 -5.27 7.62
N PRO A 86 4.39 -4.38 6.68
CA PRO A 86 5.18 -4.21 5.46
C PRO A 86 6.45 -3.38 5.67
N GLY A 87 6.64 -2.80 6.87
CA GLY A 87 7.68 -1.82 7.16
C GLY A 87 7.25 -0.38 6.89
N SER A 88 7.75 0.55 7.71
CA SER A 88 7.44 1.99 7.60
C SER A 88 7.81 2.59 6.23
N ASP A 89 8.80 2.03 5.54
CA ASP A 89 9.24 2.47 4.21
C ASP A 89 8.21 2.16 3.12
N LYS A 90 7.34 1.16 3.34
CA LYS A 90 6.25 0.80 2.43
C LYS A 90 4.97 1.60 2.67
N ILE A 91 4.91 2.43 3.71
CA ILE A 91 3.75 3.27 4.05
C ILE A 91 4.02 4.72 3.63
N GLN A 92 3.48 5.13 2.48
CA GLN A 92 3.76 6.43 1.87
C GLN A 92 3.14 7.59 2.67
N TYR A 93 1.96 7.38 3.26
CA TYR A 93 1.25 8.40 4.04
C TYR A 93 1.04 7.94 5.47
N ARG A 94 1.71 8.62 6.41
CA ARG A 94 1.72 8.28 7.84
C ARG A 94 1.20 9.39 8.73
N GLY A 95 0.73 9.00 9.92
CA GLY A 95 0.25 9.92 10.95
C GLY A 95 -0.76 10.94 10.42
N SER A 96 -0.49 12.24 10.61
CA SER A 96 -1.38 13.34 10.21
C SER A 96 -1.62 13.45 8.70
N LYS A 97 -0.84 12.75 7.86
CA LYS A 97 -1.09 12.68 6.41
C LYS A 97 -2.25 11.74 6.06
N VAL A 98 -2.68 10.87 6.98
CA VAL A 98 -3.86 10.01 6.81
C VAL A 98 -5.12 10.83 7.07
N ARG A 99 -5.53 11.62 6.08
CA ARG A 99 -6.70 12.51 6.14
C ARG A 99 -7.44 12.58 4.81
N PRO A 100 -8.75 12.87 4.80
CA PRO A 100 -9.59 12.80 3.59
C PRO A 100 -9.06 13.61 2.40
N ALA A 101 -8.55 14.82 2.64
CA ALA A 101 -8.03 15.67 1.57
C ALA A 101 -6.84 15.04 0.83
N ILE A 102 -5.92 14.39 1.54
CA ILE A 102 -4.77 13.70 0.93
C ILE A 102 -5.25 12.46 0.19
N PHE A 103 -6.15 11.67 0.79
CA PHE A 103 -6.73 10.50 0.13
C PHE A 103 -7.39 10.84 -1.21
N LEU A 104 -8.22 11.89 -1.26
CA LEU A 104 -8.85 12.34 -2.52
C LEU A 104 -7.81 12.82 -3.55
N THR A 105 -6.73 13.43 -3.09
CA THR A 105 -5.65 13.91 -3.96
C THR A 105 -4.81 12.77 -4.54
N VAL A 106 -4.60 11.71 -3.73
CA VAL A 106 -3.98 10.46 -4.18
C VAL A 106 -4.81 9.81 -5.27
N LEU A 107 -6.13 9.76 -5.09
CA LEU A 107 -7.07 9.21 -6.08
C LEU A 107 -7.22 10.08 -7.32
N SER A 108 -6.93 11.38 -7.26
CA SER A 108 -7.00 12.26 -8.42
C SER A 108 -5.71 12.31 -9.24
N GLY A 109 -4.66 11.59 -8.82
CA GLY A 109 -3.37 11.59 -9.51
C GLY A 109 -2.58 12.90 -9.37
N ASN A 110 -2.93 13.77 -8.41
CA ASN A 110 -2.27 15.06 -8.23
C ASN A 110 -1.09 14.98 -7.25
N ALA A 111 0.07 14.53 -7.75
CA ALA A 111 1.27 14.33 -6.93
C ALA A 111 1.76 15.62 -6.23
N SER A 112 1.64 16.77 -6.90
CA SER A 112 2.06 18.07 -6.36
C SER A 112 1.30 18.42 -5.08
N ALA A 113 -0.03 18.25 -5.09
CA ALA A 113 -0.86 18.51 -3.92
C ALA A 113 -0.76 17.41 -2.85
N ALA A 114 -0.46 16.17 -3.24
CA ALA A 114 -0.37 15.05 -2.30
C ALA A 114 0.97 15.05 -1.52
N GLY A 115 2.05 15.56 -2.11
CA GLY A 115 3.39 15.53 -1.52
C GLY A 115 3.94 14.10 -1.34
N GLY A 116 3.57 13.20 -2.25
CA GLY A 116 3.92 11.77 -2.26
C GLY A 116 3.35 11.04 -3.47
N PRO A 117 3.48 9.70 -3.55
CA PRO A 117 2.95 8.88 -4.64
C PRO A 117 1.43 8.94 -4.76
N VAL A 118 0.94 8.94 -6.01
CA VAL A 118 -0.47 9.03 -6.39
C VAL A 118 -0.77 8.02 -7.51
N ILE A 119 -2.04 7.68 -7.71
CA ILE A 119 -2.42 6.78 -8.82
C ILE A 119 -2.14 7.46 -10.17
N ARG A 120 -1.89 6.67 -11.24
CA ARG A 120 -1.59 7.18 -12.59
C ARG A 120 -2.43 6.49 -13.66
#